data_AF-A0A661J2L2-F1
#
_entry.id   AF-A0A661J2L2-F1
#
_cell.length_a   1.000
_cell.length_b   1.000
_cell.length_c   1.000
_cell.angle_alpha   90.00
_cell.angle_beta   90.00
_cell.angle_gamma   90.00
#
_symmetry.space_group_name_H-M   'P 1'
#
loop_
_entity.id
_entity.type
_entity.pdbx_description
1 polymer ?
#
loop_
_entity_poly.entity_id
_entity_poly.type
_entity_poly.pdbx_seq_one_letter_code
_entity_poly.pdbx_strand_id
1 'polypeptide(L)'
;MAYDPNSPAKDHDALADIDKIRENTNQLRKFEASDTEPSSPVAGMFWLYTPGSGNWVLKQRNPDNSGWVNLWEMDPSTGAIKNIFASVKMEEVGDFPAYSGNADKFLKLNSSLQPVWEEVSTEIPDSSVTRAKLKTSSGAVSSSLGSGVVKQMTLPGGEYGFYPRVKCSSSGSCVHILYGGGPISSYVTNVTLRTLSGYTSTIYVWQRYVTSSGEVFWIFLLREKETGKIIGGYQAPDHPCFGNGNDPILVPHPFGDYDPEKHEIIVINPSPEQLKEMKALCRPQRMGQPRRDLLELFHGWREEDKDIGPLYEPDDSVELEYPKREITVGIVEDEDDKPLWLKEEARIIKVDISKYQPDCVRVRPLKRVNRTILGGV
;
A
#
# COMPACT_ATOMS: atom_id res chain seq x y z
N MET A 1 47.55 -52.31 56.34
CA MET A 1 47.28 -52.18 54.89
C MET A 1 48.43 -51.42 54.28
N ALA A 2 49.13 -52.00 53.31
CA ALA A 2 50.25 -51.34 52.64
C ALA A 2 49.68 -50.30 51.66
N TYR A 3 50.22 -49.09 51.68
CA TYR A 3 49.90 -48.03 50.72
C TYR A 3 50.37 -48.47 49.33
N ASP A 4 49.46 -48.56 48.36
CA ASP A 4 49.80 -48.79 46.95
C ASP A 4 50.14 -47.42 46.31
N PRO A 5 51.41 -47.15 46.02
CA PRO A 5 51.83 -45.87 45.44
C PRO A 5 51.37 -45.66 44.00
N ASN A 6 50.82 -46.70 43.35
CA ASN A 6 50.22 -46.65 42.02
C ASN A 6 48.69 -46.61 42.07
N SER A 7 48.09 -46.49 43.25
CA SER A 7 46.64 -46.33 43.37
C SER A 7 46.18 -45.12 42.54
N PRO A 8 45.20 -45.29 41.64
CA PRO A 8 44.61 -44.17 40.90
C PRO A 8 44.03 -43.08 41.83
N ALA A 9 43.76 -43.40 43.09
CA ALA A 9 43.26 -42.49 44.10
C ALA A 9 44.36 -41.71 44.85
N LYS A 10 45.64 -41.86 44.48
CA LYS A 10 46.77 -41.24 45.20
C LYS A 10 46.69 -39.71 45.31
N ASP A 11 46.15 -39.08 44.27
CA ASP A 11 45.99 -37.62 44.19
C ASP A 11 44.53 -37.18 44.44
N HIS A 12 43.66 -38.11 44.86
CA HIS A 12 42.25 -37.85 45.14
C HIS A 12 42.03 -37.60 46.63
N ASP A 13 41.57 -36.40 46.96
CA ASP A 13 41.04 -36.11 48.29
C ASP A 13 39.60 -36.63 48.35
N ALA A 14 39.40 -37.70 49.13
CA ALA A 14 38.11 -38.35 49.29
C ALA A 14 37.01 -37.37 49.75
N LEU A 15 37.35 -36.36 50.55
CA LEU A 15 36.38 -35.34 50.98
C LEU A 15 36.01 -34.41 49.83
N ALA A 16 37.01 -33.97 49.05
CA ALA A 16 36.77 -33.12 47.88
C ALA A 16 35.95 -33.85 46.80
N ASP A 17 36.18 -35.16 46.61
CA ASP A 17 35.41 -35.94 45.64
C ASP A 17 33.98 -36.23 46.12
N ILE A 18 33.76 -36.41 47.42
CA ILE A 18 32.40 -36.48 47.99
C ILE A 18 31.64 -35.17 47.72
N ASP A 19 32.30 -34.02 47.84
CA ASP A 19 31.67 -32.73 47.55
C ASP A 19 31.34 -32.57 46.04
N LYS A 20 32.23 -33.03 45.14
CA LYS A 20 31.93 -33.06 43.68
C LYS A 20 30.77 -33.99 43.35
N ILE A 21 30.70 -35.17 43.97
CA ILE A 21 29.59 -36.11 43.77
C ILE A 21 28.29 -35.47 44.27
N ARG A 22 28.31 -34.82 45.44
CA ARG A 22 27.15 -34.09 45.97
C ARG A 22 26.70 -33.00 45.02
N GLU A 23 27.63 -32.21 44.48
CA GLU A 23 27.33 -31.17 43.50
C GLU A 23 26.71 -31.73 42.22
N ASN A 24 27.31 -32.77 41.62
CA ASN A 24 26.76 -33.42 40.43
C ASN A 24 25.37 -34.01 40.67
N THR A 25 25.14 -34.61 41.84
CA THR A 25 23.83 -35.16 42.21
C THR A 25 22.79 -34.04 42.40
N ASN A 26 23.20 -32.90 42.96
CA ASN A 26 22.36 -31.70 43.05
C ASN A 26 22.05 -31.12 41.66
N GLN A 27 22.99 -31.15 40.71
CA GLN A 27 22.76 -30.72 39.33
C GLN A 27 21.78 -31.64 38.59
N LEU A 28 21.91 -32.96 38.76
CA LEU A 28 20.99 -33.94 38.17
C LEU A 28 19.57 -33.82 38.74
N ARG A 29 19.42 -33.50 40.03
CA ARG A 29 18.13 -33.21 40.65
C ARG A 29 17.44 -31.97 40.08
N LYS A 30 18.12 -31.11 39.33
CA LYS A 30 17.48 -29.90 38.76
C LYS A 30 16.45 -30.20 37.67
N PHE A 31 16.35 -31.45 37.22
CA PHE A 31 15.41 -31.87 36.19
C PHE A 31 14.75 -33.18 36.59
N GLU A 32 13.54 -33.09 37.12
CA GLU A 32 12.70 -34.26 37.40
C GLU A 32 11.40 -34.17 36.59
N ALA A 33 10.87 -35.32 36.15
CA ALA A 33 9.57 -35.43 35.50
C ALA A 33 8.73 -36.49 36.21
N SER A 34 7.58 -36.10 36.75
CA SER A 34 6.73 -36.98 37.58
C SER A 34 5.31 -36.43 37.75
N ASP A 35 4.39 -37.28 38.20
CA ASP A 35 3.02 -36.93 38.59
C ASP A 35 2.88 -36.50 40.06
N THR A 36 3.98 -36.50 40.81
CA THR A 36 4.08 -36.12 42.22
C THR A 36 5.25 -35.18 42.44
N GLU A 37 5.09 -34.22 43.34
CA GLU A 37 6.12 -33.21 43.64
C GLU A 37 7.42 -33.88 44.12
N PRO A 38 8.60 -33.40 43.68
CA PRO A 38 9.88 -33.85 44.21
C PRO A 38 9.94 -33.82 45.74
N SER A 39 10.42 -34.90 46.35
CA SER A 39 10.46 -35.05 47.82
C SER A 39 11.48 -34.15 48.53
N SER A 40 12.35 -33.45 47.79
CA SER A 40 13.38 -32.56 48.32
C SER A 40 13.62 -31.36 47.40
N PRO A 41 12.64 -30.45 47.28
CA PRO A 41 12.75 -29.31 46.38
C PRO A 41 13.83 -28.34 46.86
N VAL A 42 14.60 -27.80 45.91
CA VAL A 42 15.60 -26.75 46.14
C VAL A 42 15.28 -25.54 45.28
N ALA A 43 15.63 -24.34 45.75
CA ALA A 43 15.40 -23.11 45.00
C ALA A 43 16.00 -23.18 43.58
N GLY A 44 15.22 -22.75 42.58
CA GLY A 44 15.62 -22.78 41.17
C GLY A 44 15.54 -24.16 40.49
N MET A 45 15.17 -25.23 41.20
CA MET A 45 14.91 -26.55 40.63
C MET A 45 13.81 -26.47 39.56
N PHE A 46 13.99 -27.17 38.43
CA PHE A 46 12.95 -27.35 37.44
C PHE A 46 12.28 -28.72 37.64
N TRP A 47 10.97 -28.74 37.48
CA TRP A 47 10.16 -29.94 37.57
C TRP A 47 9.12 -29.94 36.45
N LEU A 48 9.11 -30.99 35.65
CA LEU A 48 8.08 -31.22 34.66
C LEU A 48 6.97 -32.07 35.29
N TYR A 49 5.87 -31.43 35.66
CA TYR A 49 4.70 -32.12 36.17
C TYR A 49 3.96 -32.84 35.03
N THR A 50 3.90 -34.18 35.11
CA THR A 50 3.30 -35.06 34.09
C THR A 50 2.17 -35.89 34.70
N PRO A 51 0.98 -35.31 34.95
CA PRO A 51 -0.14 -36.07 35.48
C PRO A 51 -0.57 -37.17 34.50
N GLY A 52 -1.12 -38.27 35.01
CA GLY A 52 -1.62 -39.38 34.18
C GLY A 52 -2.73 -39.00 33.19
N SER A 53 -3.36 -37.83 33.37
CA SER A 53 -4.26 -37.20 32.41
C SER A 53 -4.16 -35.68 32.48
N GLY A 54 -4.41 -35.00 31.35
CA GLY A 54 -4.34 -33.53 31.24
C GLY A 54 -3.02 -33.01 30.64
N ASN A 55 -2.81 -31.70 30.78
CA ASN A 55 -1.63 -31.02 30.24
C ASN A 55 -0.42 -31.20 31.16
N TRP A 56 0.77 -31.31 30.57
CA TRP A 56 2.03 -31.28 31.28
C TRP A 56 2.40 -29.84 31.65
N VAL A 57 3.00 -29.62 32.82
CA VAL A 57 3.36 -28.27 33.27
C VAL A 57 4.82 -28.24 33.68
N LEU A 58 5.64 -27.45 32.98
CA LEU A 58 7.00 -27.15 33.46
C LEU A 58 6.91 -26.13 34.58
N LYS A 59 7.51 -26.43 35.71
CA LYS A 59 7.54 -25.59 36.91
C LYS A 59 8.96 -25.28 37.32
N GLN A 60 9.17 -24.15 37.98
CA GLN A 60 10.41 -23.81 38.67
C GLN A 60 10.13 -23.49 40.14
N ARG A 61 10.95 -24.02 41.04
CA ARG A 61 10.88 -23.71 42.46
C ARG A 61 11.34 -22.26 42.70
N ASN A 62 10.56 -21.48 43.44
CA ASN A 62 10.87 -20.07 43.70
C ASN A 62 12.16 -19.87 44.54
N PRO A 63 12.76 -18.66 44.53
CA PRO A 63 14.05 -18.40 45.18
C PRO A 63 14.10 -18.64 46.69
N ASP A 64 12.98 -18.44 47.40
CA ASP A 64 12.83 -18.70 48.84
C ASP A 64 12.46 -20.17 49.16
N ASN A 65 12.37 -21.02 48.13
CA ASN A 65 12.02 -22.43 48.21
C ASN A 65 10.66 -22.72 48.90
N SER A 66 9.72 -21.77 48.86
CA SER A 66 8.40 -21.88 49.51
C SER A 66 7.29 -22.42 48.60
N GLY A 67 7.48 -22.44 47.28
CA GLY A 67 6.46 -22.87 46.32
C GLY A 67 6.94 -23.02 44.88
N TRP A 68 6.05 -23.50 44.01
CA TRP A 68 6.32 -23.69 42.58
C TRP A 68 5.68 -22.61 41.72
N VAL A 69 6.43 -22.13 40.73
CA VAL A 69 5.96 -21.23 39.67
C VAL A 69 5.76 -22.04 38.40
N ASN A 70 4.57 -21.98 37.80
CA ASN A 70 4.32 -22.60 36.50
C ASN A 70 4.97 -21.74 35.39
N LEU A 71 5.79 -22.35 34.55
CA LEU A 71 6.47 -21.69 33.44
C LEU A 71 5.74 -21.95 32.11
N TRP A 72 5.50 -23.21 31.78
CA TRP A 72 4.87 -23.62 30.52
C TRP A 72 3.83 -24.70 30.75
N GLU A 73 2.73 -24.63 30.00
CA GLU A 73 1.73 -25.70 29.90
C GLU A 73 1.77 -26.31 28.49
N MET A 74 1.83 -27.63 28.44
CA MET A 74 2.02 -28.42 27.22
C MET A 74 0.92 -29.45 27.10
N ASP A 75 0.29 -29.54 25.94
CA ASP A 75 -0.70 -30.56 25.65
C ASP A 75 0.00 -31.79 25.04
N PRO A 76 0.16 -32.89 25.79
CA PRO A 76 0.92 -34.04 25.32
C PRO A 76 0.23 -34.76 24.15
N SER A 77 -1.07 -34.54 23.92
CA SER A 77 -1.82 -35.18 22.83
C SER A 77 -1.59 -34.51 21.47
N THR A 78 -1.24 -33.22 21.47
CA THR A 78 -1.03 -32.43 20.25
C THR A 78 0.41 -31.92 20.10
N GLY A 79 1.21 -31.98 21.16
CA GLY A 79 2.53 -31.35 21.22
C GLY A 79 2.47 -29.82 21.28
N ALA A 80 1.28 -29.24 21.46
CA ALA A 80 1.09 -27.80 21.50
C ALA A 80 1.49 -27.22 22.85
N ILE A 81 2.21 -26.09 22.85
CA ILE A 81 2.47 -25.28 24.05
C ILE A 81 1.32 -24.28 24.19
N LYS A 82 0.50 -24.42 25.24
CA LYS A 82 -0.70 -23.60 25.47
C LYS A 82 -0.40 -22.53 26.53
N ASN A 83 -0.15 -21.30 26.06
CA ASN A 83 -0.09 -20.05 26.85
C ASN A 83 1.02 -19.92 27.92
N ILE A 84 1.50 -18.67 28.02
CA ILE A 84 2.46 -18.15 29.00
C ILE A 84 1.68 -17.21 29.92
N PHE A 85 1.53 -17.57 31.20
CA PHE A 85 1.17 -16.62 32.26
C PHE A 85 2.26 -16.61 33.34
N ALA A 86 3.52 -16.45 32.91
CA ALA A 86 4.47 -15.79 33.79
C ALA A 86 4.10 -14.31 33.78
N SER A 87 3.18 -13.89 34.64
CA SER A 87 3.20 -12.51 35.10
C SER A 87 4.54 -12.34 35.79
N VAL A 88 5.51 -11.80 35.04
CA VAL A 88 6.70 -11.22 35.64
C VAL A 88 6.16 -10.15 36.57
N LYS A 89 6.05 -10.45 37.87
CA LYS A 89 6.14 -9.40 38.87
C LYS A 89 7.53 -8.83 38.67
N MET A 90 7.62 -7.75 37.89
CA MET A 90 8.75 -6.88 38.03
C MET A 90 8.70 -6.46 39.50
N GLU A 91 9.65 -6.94 40.31
CA GLU A 91 9.98 -6.23 41.53
C GLU A 91 10.16 -4.76 41.13
N GLU A 92 9.53 -3.86 41.89
CA GLU A 92 9.78 -2.42 41.79
C GLU A 92 11.27 -2.18 42.01
N VAL A 93 12.06 -2.32 40.95
CA VAL A 93 13.31 -1.59 40.78
C VAL A 93 12.84 -0.15 40.75
N GLY A 94 13.01 0.53 41.89
CA GLY A 94 12.19 1.64 42.34
C GLY A 94 11.83 2.66 41.27
N ASP A 95 10.60 3.16 41.35
CA ASP A 95 10.03 4.25 40.53
C ASP A 95 10.78 4.44 39.21
N PHE A 96 10.68 3.47 38.30
CA PHE A 96 10.79 3.84 36.89
C PHE A 96 9.66 4.84 36.69
N PRO A 97 9.95 6.12 36.43
CA PRO A 97 8.90 7.07 36.17
C PRO A 97 8.14 6.47 35.00
N ALA A 98 6.88 6.11 35.21
CA ALA A 98 6.00 5.77 34.12
C ALA A 98 5.92 7.05 33.30
N TYR A 99 6.78 7.15 32.31
CA TYR A 99 6.77 8.23 31.36
C TYR A 99 5.58 7.95 30.45
N SER A 100 4.38 8.33 30.93
CA SER A 100 3.18 8.36 30.12
C SER A 100 3.53 9.19 28.89
N GLY A 101 3.55 8.53 27.72
CA GLY A 101 3.84 9.22 26.48
C GLY A 101 2.92 10.43 26.37
N ASN A 102 3.51 11.63 26.33
CA ASN A 102 2.78 12.75 25.78
C ASN A 102 2.74 12.51 24.28
N ALA A 103 1.56 12.65 23.67
CA ALA A 103 1.51 12.92 22.25
C ALA A 103 2.50 14.08 21.96
N ASP A 104 3.26 13.98 20.87
CA ASP A 104 4.13 15.04 20.36
C ASP A 104 5.52 15.18 21.05
N LYS A 105 6.01 14.16 21.79
CA LYS A 105 7.39 14.16 22.33
C LYS A 105 8.10 12.82 22.09
N PHE A 106 9.42 12.86 21.88
CA PHE A 106 10.27 11.66 21.82
C PHE A 106 11.14 11.55 23.08
N LEU A 107 11.33 10.31 23.55
CA LEU A 107 12.23 10.02 24.67
C LEU A 107 13.66 9.91 24.14
N LYS A 108 14.53 10.85 24.50
CA LYS A 108 15.97 10.81 24.18
C LYS A 108 16.80 10.73 25.44
N LEU A 109 18.02 10.19 25.33
CA LEU A 109 19.01 10.29 26.40
C LEU A 109 19.72 11.64 26.29
N ASN A 110 19.76 12.41 27.38
CA ASN A 110 20.55 13.64 27.45
C ASN A 110 22.06 13.32 27.56
N SER A 111 22.89 14.37 27.64
CA SER A 111 24.35 14.23 27.79
C SER A 111 24.79 13.45 29.03
N SER A 112 23.90 13.29 30.02
CA SER A 112 24.10 12.50 31.24
C SER A 112 23.47 11.10 31.14
N LEU A 113 23.08 10.66 29.94
CA LEU A 113 22.41 9.38 29.66
C LEU A 113 21.09 9.20 30.43
N GLN A 114 20.43 10.29 30.80
CA GLN A 114 19.10 10.25 31.43
C GLN A 114 18.01 10.44 30.36
N PRO A 115 16.92 9.65 30.37
CA PRO A 115 15.81 9.82 29.45
C PRO A 115 15.08 11.15 29.74
N VAL A 116 15.00 12.03 28.75
CA VAL A 116 14.32 13.31 28.82
C VAL A 116 13.34 13.41 27.65
N TRP A 117 12.13 13.92 27.93
CA TRP A 117 11.16 14.32 26.90
C TRP A 117 11.53 15.71 26.39
N GLU A 118 12.15 15.76 25.22
CA GLU A 118 12.48 17.03 24.58
C GLU A 118 11.41 17.39 23.54
N GLU A 119 11.03 18.67 23.48
CA GLU A 119 10.26 19.19 22.36
C GLU A 119 11.17 19.22 21.15
N VAL A 120 11.00 18.24 20.28
CA VAL A 120 11.69 18.22 19.02
C VAL A 120 11.00 19.25 18.12
N SER A 121 11.54 20.47 17.99
CA SER A 121 11.14 21.41 16.94
C SER A 121 11.65 21.00 15.55
N THR A 122 11.69 19.69 15.29
CA THR A 122 11.81 19.08 13.96
C THR A 122 10.67 18.11 13.73
N GLU A 123 9.51 18.33 14.35
CA GLU A 123 8.29 17.91 13.69
C GLU A 123 8.24 18.62 12.33
N ILE A 124 7.99 17.87 11.26
CA ILE A 124 6.95 18.29 10.33
C ILE A 124 5.70 18.14 11.21
N PRO A 125 5.10 19.22 11.78
CA PRO A 125 3.99 19.08 12.72
C PRO A 125 3.00 18.06 12.20
N ASP A 126 2.38 17.26 13.07
CA ASP A 126 1.38 16.24 12.69
C ASP A 126 0.14 16.86 11.98
N SER A 127 0.12 18.18 11.88
CA SER A 127 -0.82 19.07 11.16
C SER A 127 -0.20 19.83 9.97
N SER A 128 1.03 19.52 9.58
CA SER A 128 1.83 20.28 8.63
C SER A 128 2.02 19.62 7.27
N VAL A 129 1.46 18.45 7.02
CA VAL A 129 1.19 17.99 5.64
C VAL A 129 -0.32 18.00 5.48
N THR A 130 -0.87 19.21 5.33
CA THR A 130 -2.28 19.35 4.96
C THR A 130 -2.46 18.84 3.53
N ARG A 131 -3.67 18.47 3.14
CA ARG A 131 -4.00 18.18 1.74
C ARG A 131 -3.63 19.32 0.77
N ALA A 132 -3.51 20.56 1.26
CA ALA A 132 -3.04 21.69 0.49
C ALA A 132 -1.51 21.71 0.27
N LYS A 133 -0.76 21.03 1.15
CA LYS A 133 0.69 20.88 1.07
C LYS A 133 1.11 19.67 0.24
N LEU A 134 0.25 18.66 0.11
CA LEU A 134 0.41 17.65 -0.93
C LEU A 134 0.03 18.26 -2.29
N LYS A 135 0.99 18.27 -3.23
CA LYS A 135 0.70 18.59 -4.63
C LYS A 135 -0.19 17.48 -5.19
N THR A 136 -1.50 17.68 -5.16
CA THR A 136 -2.48 16.69 -5.63
C THR A 136 -3.08 17.10 -6.95
N SER A 137 -3.36 16.10 -7.78
CA SER A 137 -4.11 16.23 -9.01
C SER A 137 -5.30 15.28 -9.02
N SER A 138 -6.09 15.34 -10.06
CA SER A 138 -7.16 14.38 -10.30
C SER A 138 -7.22 14.02 -11.75
N GLY A 139 -7.55 12.77 -12.01
CA GLY A 139 -7.75 12.24 -13.34
C GLY A 139 -8.91 11.25 -13.35
N ALA A 140 -9.31 10.85 -14.54
CA ALA A 140 -10.35 9.86 -14.71
C ALA A 140 -10.05 8.92 -15.87
N VAL A 141 -10.59 7.71 -15.77
CA VAL A 141 -10.71 6.77 -16.87
C VAL A 141 -12.17 6.49 -17.16
N SER A 142 -12.48 6.14 -18.40
CA SER A 142 -13.82 5.73 -18.81
C SER A 142 -13.79 4.60 -19.83
N SER A 143 -14.84 3.78 -19.85
CA SER A 143 -15.08 2.80 -20.90
C SER A 143 -16.58 2.65 -21.17
N SER A 144 -16.97 2.65 -22.44
CA SER A 144 -18.30 2.23 -22.90
C SER A 144 -18.31 0.72 -23.04
N LEU A 145 -19.14 0.04 -22.24
CA LEU A 145 -19.14 -1.42 -22.16
C LEU A 145 -20.47 -2.00 -22.62
N GLY A 146 -20.35 -3.04 -23.46
CA GLY A 146 -21.44 -3.96 -23.76
C GLY A 146 -21.81 -4.81 -22.54
N SER A 147 -22.97 -5.45 -22.59
CA SER A 147 -23.45 -6.36 -21.54
C SER A 147 -22.43 -7.46 -21.23
N GLY A 148 -22.02 -7.57 -19.96
CA GLY A 148 -21.12 -8.62 -19.49
C GLY A 148 -19.65 -8.45 -19.90
N VAL A 149 -19.31 -7.35 -20.58
CA VAL A 149 -17.94 -7.05 -21.00
C VAL A 149 -17.13 -6.55 -19.82
N VAL A 150 -15.85 -6.96 -19.79
CA VAL A 150 -14.86 -6.59 -18.77
C VAL A 150 -13.76 -5.79 -19.46
N LYS A 151 -13.28 -4.72 -18.83
CA LYS A 151 -12.17 -3.91 -19.36
C LYS A 151 -11.18 -3.49 -18.28
N GLN A 152 -9.90 -3.69 -18.53
CA GLN A 152 -8.82 -3.20 -17.67
C GLN A 152 -8.34 -1.81 -18.10
N MET A 153 -8.16 -0.93 -17.11
CA MET A 153 -7.71 0.45 -17.31
C MET A 153 -6.67 0.80 -16.24
N THR A 154 -5.63 1.53 -16.65
CA THR A 154 -4.62 2.07 -15.72
C THR A 154 -5.14 3.34 -15.06
N LEU A 155 -5.12 3.39 -13.72
CA LEU A 155 -5.58 4.56 -12.98
C LEU A 155 -4.53 5.69 -12.96
N PRO A 156 -4.94 6.96 -13.10
CA PRO A 156 -4.04 8.11 -12.94
C PRO A 156 -3.39 8.15 -11.56
N GLY A 157 -2.07 8.34 -11.54
CA GLY A 157 -1.29 8.43 -10.31
C GLY A 157 -0.88 7.10 -9.69
N GLY A 158 -1.40 5.97 -10.19
CA GLY A 158 -1.02 4.62 -9.81
C GLY A 158 -0.94 4.43 -8.30
N GLU A 159 0.23 4.03 -7.80
CA GLU A 159 0.51 3.79 -6.37
C GLU A 159 0.26 4.99 -5.45
N TYR A 160 0.24 6.22 -5.99
CA TYR A 160 0.06 7.46 -5.24
C TYR A 160 -1.39 7.98 -5.25
N GLY A 161 -2.34 7.09 -5.49
CA GLY A 161 -3.77 7.38 -5.56
C GLY A 161 -4.50 7.32 -4.21
N PHE A 162 -5.42 8.25 -3.99
CA PHE A 162 -6.45 8.14 -2.94
C PHE A 162 -7.59 7.23 -3.42
N TYR A 163 -8.58 6.99 -2.56
CA TYR A 163 -9.74 6.16 -2.89
C TYR A 163 -10.43 6.58 -4.21
N PRO A 164 -10.52 5.68 -5.21
CA PRO A 164 -11.23 5.95 -6.45
C PRO A 164 -12.73 6.06 -6.23
N ARG A 165 -13.39 6.86 -7.08
CA ARG A 165 -14.84 7.06 -7.10
C ARG A 165 -15.39 6.65 -8.45
N VAL A 166 -16.54 5.99 -8.43
CA VAL A 166 -17.19 5.47 -9.65
C VAL A 166 -18.45 6.25 -10.00
N LYS A 167 -18.69 6.41 -11.30
CA LYS A 167 -19.92 6.97 -11.86
C LYS A 167 -20.30 6.13 -13.09
N CYS A 168 -21.60 6.00 -13.36
CA CYS A 168 -22.13 5.32 -14.53
C CYS A 168 -23.11 6.23 -15.28
N SER A 169 -23.18 6.12 -16.60
CA SER A 169 -24.11 6.89 -17.43
C SER A 169 -25.56 6.42 -17.38
N SER A 170 -25.83 5.20 -16.89
CA SER A 170 -27.18 4.65 -16.73
C SER A 170 -27.43 4.16 -15.31
N SER A 171 -28.68 4.28 -14.85
CA SER A 171 -29.15 3.74 -13.58
C SER A 171 -29.18 2.20 -13.62
N GLY A 172 -28.85 1.55 -12.50
CA GLY A 172 -28.91 0.08 -12.35
C GLY A 172 -27.66 -0.71 -12.74
N SER A 173 -26.57 -0.04 -13.14
CA SER A 173 -25.28 -0.73 -13.35
C SER A 173 -24.51 -0.88 -12.03
N CYS A 174 -24.07 -2.09 -11.69
CA CYS A 174 -23.08 -2.30 -10.63
C CYS A 174 -21.68 -2.07 -11.18
N VAL A 175 -20.91 -1.18 -10.56
CA VAL A 175 -19.50 -0.96 -10.88
C VAL A 175 -18.67 -1.60 -9.78
N HIS A 176 -17.83 -2.56 -10.16
CA HIS A 176 -16.85 -3.15 -9.26
C HIS A 176 -15.50 -2.53 -9.55
N ILE A 177 -14.75 -2.13 -8.52
CA ILE A 177 -13.32 -1.88 -8.65
C ILE A 177 -12.66 -3.17 -8.19
N LEU A 178 -12.20 -3.97 -9.15
CA LEU A 178 -11.36 -5.12 -8.87
C LEU A 178 -9.93 -4.71 -9.18
N TYR A 179 -9.05 -4.83 -8.19
CA TYR A 179 -7.61 -4.70 -8.38
C TYR A 179 -7.09 -6.00 -8.98
N GLY A 180 -6.88 -5.98 -10.29
CA GLY A 180 -6.40 -7.08 -11.13
C GLY A 180 -7.36 -8.26 -11.31
N GLY A 181 -7.69 -8.56 -12.56
CA GLY A 181 -8.45 -9.75 -12.97
C GLY A 181 -7.51 -10.80 -13.55
N GLY A 182 -6.80 -11.54 -12.70
CA GLY A 182 -5.88 -12.62 -13.10
C GLY A 182 -4.91 -12.99 -11.97
N PRO A 183 -4.07 -14.03 -12.12
CA PRO A 183 -2.95 -14.25 -11.19
C PRO A 183 -1.99 -13.07 -11.31
N ILE A 184 -2.01 -12.21 -10.29
CA ILE A 184 -1.15 -11.03 -10.20
C ILE A 184 0.16 -11.48 -9.56
N SER A 185 1.25 -11.56 -10.33
CA SER A 185 2.60 -11.85 -9.82
C SER A 185 3.42 -10.57 -9.51
N SER A 186 2.83 -9.39 -9.69
CA SER A 186 3.47 -8.07 -9.50
C SER A 186 2.47 -7.03 -8.99
N TYR A 187 2.92 -6.02 -8.24
CA TYR A 187 2.05 -4.94 -7.81
C TYR A 187 1.57 -4.12 -9.02
N VAL A 188 0.25 -4.05 -9.25
CA VAL A 188 -0.35 -3.27 -10.35
C VAL A 188 -1.55 -2.47 -9.87
N THR A 189 -1.61 -1.19 -10.24
CA THR A 189 -2.76 -0.30 -9.94
C THR A 189 -3.73 -0.26 -11.13
N ASN A 190 -4.32 -1.42 -11.44
CA ASN A 190 -5.34 -1.56 -12.49
C ASN A 190 -6.74 -1.58 -11.90
N VAL A 191 -7.66 -0.87 -12.57
CA VAL A 191 -9.09 -1.00 -12.31
C VAL A 191 -9.74 -1.83 -13.40
N THR A 192 -10.55 -2.80 -12.99
CA THR A 192 -11.40 -3.55 -13.90
C THR A 192 -12.80 -2.92 -13.91
N LEU A 193 -13.29 -2.52 -15.07
CA LEU A 193 -14.64 -2.02 -15.27
C LEU A 193 -15.50 -3.12 -15.86
N ARG A 194 -16.69 -3.32 -15.29
CA ARG A 194 -17.64 -4.33 -15.74
C ARG A 194 -19.07 -3.82 -15.60
N THR A 195 -19.89 -4.12 -16.59
CA THR A 195 -21.36 -4.02 -16.49
C THR A 195 -21.97 -5.40 -16.23
N LEU A 196 -23.10 -5.43 -15.52
CA LEU A 196 -23.87 -6.67 -15.35
C LEU A 196 -24.49 -7.09 -16.69
N SER A 197 -24.78 -8.40 -16.81
CA SER A 197 -25.47 -8.93 -17.99
C SER A 197 -26.82 -8.22 -18.18
N GLY A 198 -27.13 -7.83 -19.41
CA GLY A 198 -28.33 -7.07 -19.79
C GLY A 198 -28.17 -5.55 -19.79
N TYR A 199 -27.03 -5.00 -19.36
CA TYR A 199 -26.82 -3.56 -19.26
C TYR A 199 -25.70 -3.05 -20.16
N THR A 200 -25.92 -1.90 -20.78
CA THR A 200 -24.89 -1.15 -21.51
C THR A 200 -24.75 0.23 -20.90
N SER A 201 -23.51 0.64 -20.64
CA SER A 201 -23.23 1.93 -20.01
C SER A 201 -21.79 2.37 -20.20
N THR A 202 -21.57 3.68 -20.07
CA THR A 202 -20.23 4.24 -19.92
C THR A 202 -19.96 4.37 -18.42
N ILE A 203 -18.93 3.66 -17.97
CA ILE A 203 -18.44 3.71 -16.60
C ILE A 203 -17.26 4.67 -16.54
N TYR A 204 -17.25 5.53 -15.51
CA TYR A 204 -16.18 6.46 -15.21
C TYR A 204 -15.58 6.11 -13.85
N VAL A 205 -14.26 6.10 -13.76
CA VAL A 205 -13.54 6.01 -12.49
C VAL A 205 -12.66 7.23 -12.36
N TRP A 206 -12.89 7.98 -11.29
CA TRP A 206 -12.18 9.20 -10.98
C TRP A 206 -11.31 8.97 -9.76
N GLN A 207 -10.07 9.45 -9.80
CA GLN A 207 -9.14 9.35 -8.69
C GLN A 207 -8.45 10.69 -8.45
N ARG A 208 -8.35 11.08 -7.18
CA ARG A 208 -7.37 12.07 -6.73
C ARG A 208 -6.07 11.34 -6.42
N TYR A 209 -4.94 11.91 -6.74
CA TYR A 209 -3.63 11.32 -6.47
C TYR A 209 -2.59 12.41 -6.22
N VAL A 210 -1.43 12.04 -5.65
CA VAL A 210 -0.28 12.94 -5.51
C VAL A 210 0.43 13.03 -6.86
N THR A 211 0.55 14.24 -7.40
CA THR A 211 1.18 14.49 -8.71
C THR A 211 2.58 15.04 -8.52
N SER A 212 3.48 14.67 -9.42
CA SER A 212 4.78 15.33 -9.56
C SER A 212 4.86 16.11 -10.88
N SER A 213 4.16 15.64 -11.93
CA SER A 213 4.50 15.86 -13.34
C SER A 213 3.51 16.70 -14.15
N GLY A 214 2.75 17.59 -13.51
CA GLY A 214 1.73 18.42 -14.17
C GLY A 214 2.19 19.38 -15.30
N GLU A 215 3.33 19.12 -15.93
CA GLU A 215 3.91 19.77 -17.09
C GLU A 215 3.09 19.61 -18.38
N VAL A 216 2.39 18.48 -18.56
CA VAL A 216 1.57 18.20 -19.76
C VAL A 216 0.23 17.62 -19.36
N PHE A 217 -0.87 18.22 -19.85
CA PHE A 217 -2.18 17.59 -19.69
C PHE A 217 -2.41 16.54 -20.77
N TRP A 218 -2.69 15.32 -20.35
CA TRP A 218 -2.89 14.16 -21.20
C TRP A 218 -4.37 13.83 -21.29
N ILE A 219 -4.87 13.71 -22.51
CA ILE A 219 -6.18 13.10 -22.80
C ILE A 219 -5.92 11.98 -23.80
N PHE A 220 -5.96 10.73 -23.35
CA PHE A 220 -5.92 9.56 -24.22
C PHE A 220 -7.34 9.10 -24.50
N LEU A 221 -7.65 8.78 -25.75
CA LEU A 221 -8.94 8.28 -26.20
C LEU A 221 -8.73 6.97 -26.94
N LEU A 222 -9.55 5.97 -26.62
CA LEU A 222 -9.64 4.71 -27.37
C LEU A 222 -10.81 4.84 -28.35
N ARG A 223 -10.51 4.80 -29.64
CA ARG A 223 -11.50 4.95 -30.72
C ARG A 223 -11.62 3.66 -31.51
N GLU A 224 -12.85 3.27 -31.81
CA GLU A 224 -13.12 2.17 -32.75
C GLU A 224 -12.90 2.65 -34.19
N LYS A 225 -12.08 1.92 -34.95
CA LYS A 225 -11.66 2.33 -36.31
C LYS A 225 -12.81 2.33 -37.31
N GLU A 226 -13.73 1.38 -37.21
CA GLU A 226 -14.83 1.23 -38.16
C GLU A 226 -15.87 2.34 -38.01
N THR A 227 -16.21 2.71 -36.77
CA THR A 227 -17.31 3.65 -36.49
C THR A 227 -16.83 5.05 -36.14
N GLY A 228 -15.55 5.24 -35.82
CA GLY A 228 -15.01 6.48 -35.28
C GLY A 228 -15.49 6.79 -33.85
N LYS A 229 -16.18 5.86 -33.19
CA LYS A 229 -16.75 6.08 -31.86
C LYS A 229 -15.67 6.02 -30.79
N ILE A 230 -15.68 7.00 -29.87
CA ILE A 230 -14.86 6.95 -28.65
C ILE A 230 -15.50 5.94 -27.69
N ILE A 231 -14.75 4.90 -27.33
CA ILE A 231 -15.21 3.80 -26.47
C ILE A 231 -14.45 3.74 -25.15
N GLY A 232 -13.38 4.51 -25.01
CA GLY A 232 -12.63 4.62 -23.77
C GLY A 232 -11.87 5.94 -23.70
N GLY A 233 -11.53 6.35 -22.49
CA GLY A 233 -10.77 7.58 -22.28
C GLY A 233 -9.97 7.56 -20.99
N TYR A 234 -8.92 8.35 -20.96
CA TYR A 234 -8.10 8.67 -19.80
C TYR A 234 -7.80 10.16 -19.86
N GLN A 235 -7.91 10.86 -18.73
CA GLN A 235 -7.47 12.23 -18.61
C GLN A 235 -6.73 12.44 -17.29
N ALA A 236 -5.55 13.06 -17.37
CA ALA A 236 -4.78 13.46 -16.21
C ALA A 236 -3.63 14.40 -16.61
N PRO A 237 -3.10 15.23 -15.70
CA PRO A 237 -1.88 15.99 -15.95
C PRO A 237 -0.57 15.20 -15.79
N ASP A 238 -0.65 13.93 -15.40
CA ASP A 238 0.51 13.04 -15.38
C ASP A 238 0.33 11.96 -16.45
N HIS A 239 1.44 11.47 -17.01
CA HIS A 239 1.41 10.42 -18.02
C HIS A 239 0.96 9.08 -17.39
N PRO A 240 0.28 8.17 -18.12
CA PRO A 240 -0.17 6.88 -17.58
C PRO A 240 0.89 6.04 -16.85
N CYS A 241 2.16 6.12 -17.26
CA CYS A 241 3.26 5.41 -16.60
C CYS A 241 3.63 5.95 -15.22
N PHE A 242 3.23 7.19 -14.88
CA PHE A 242 3.53 7.79 -13.58
C PHE A 242 2.86 7.02 -12.44
N GLY A 243 3.66 6.47 -11.53
CA GLY A 243 3.19 5.63 -10.43
C GLY A 243 2.69 4.25 -10.86
N ASN A 244 2.89 3.87 -12.14
CA ASN A 244 2.50 2.59 -12.72
C ASN A 244 3.71 1.94 -13.39
N GLY A 245 4.76 1.67 -12.62
CA GLY A 245 6.02 1.12 -13.12
C GLY A 245 7.01 2.14 -13.69
N ASN A 246 6.64 3.42 -13.75
CA ASN A 246 7.52 4.56 -14.05
C ASN A 246 8.27 4.46 -15.40
N ASP A 247 7.82 3.59 -16.30
CA ASP A 247 8.45 3.31 -17.59
C ASP A 247 7.44 3.52 -18.74
N PRO A 248 7.65 4.52 -19.63
CA PRO A 248 6.75 4.77 -20.75
C PRO A 248 6.81 3.69 -21.84
N ILE A 249 7.82 2.81 -21.86
CA ILE A 249 7.85 1.64 -22.74
C ILE A 249 6.89 0.55 -22.22
N LEU A 250 6.86 0.34 -20.90
CA LEU A 250 5.99 -0.66 -20.27
C LEU A 250 4.55 -0.18 -20.18
N VAL A 251 4.32 1.11 -19.90
CA VAL A 251 2.98 1.73 -19.83
C VAL A 251 2.90 2.94 -20.78
N PRO A 252 2.87 2.67 -22.10
CA PRO A 252 2.82 3.70 -23.14
C PRO A 252 1.47 4.44 -23.22
N HIS A 253 0.41 3.77 -22.79
CA HIS A 253 -0.97 4.27 -22.82
C HIS A 253 -1.82 3.52 -21.79
N PRO A 254 -3.00 4.02 -21.42
CA PRO A 254 -3.77 3.48 -20.29
C PRO A 254 -4.69 2.30 -20.64
N PHE A 255 -4.72 1.88 -21.92
CA PHE A 255 -5.65 0.87 -22.43
C PHE A 255 -4.98 -0.52 -22.55
N GLY A 256 -4.89 -1.26 -21.44
CA GLY A 256 -4.19 -2.56 -21.39
C GLY A 256 -4.78 -3.63 -22.34
N ASP A 257 -6.10 -3.70 -22.46
CA ASP A 257 -6.80 -4.72 -23.26
C ASP A 257 -7.23 -4.20 -24.65
N TYR A 258 -6.49 -3.30 -25.29
CA TYR A 258 -6.90 -2.80 -26.60
C TYR A 258 -6.55 -3.79 -27.73
N ASP A 259 -7.43 -3.87 -28.72
CA ASP A 259 -7.20 -4.64 -29.96
C ASP A 259 -6.70 -3.67 -31.05
N PRO A 260 -5.45 -3.79 -31.52
CA PRO A 260 -4.88 -2.89 -32.52
C PRO A 260 -5.48 -3.03 -33.92
N GLU A 261 -6.18 -4.13 -34.23
CA GLU A 261 -6.86 -4.30 -35.52
C GLU A 261 -8.16 -3.48 -35.55
N LYS A 262 -8.88 -3.45 -34.42
CA LYS A 262 -10.20 -2.80 -34.30
C LYS A 262 -10.16 -1.39 -33.74
N HIS A 263 -9.12 -1.05 -32.99
CA HIS A 263 -9.03 0.22 -32.29
C HIS A 263 -7.79 1.01 -32.66
N GLU A 264 -7.89 2.32 -32.46
CA GLU A 264 -6.76 3.23 -32.48
C GLU A 264 -6.73 4.04 -31.18
N ILE A 265 -5.53 4.50 -30.82
CA ILE A 265 -5.31 5.29 -29.62
C ILE A 265 -4.95 6.70 -30.06
N ILE A 266 -5.71 7.68 -29.55
CA ILE A 266 -5.52 9.08 -29.85
C ILE A 266 -5.08 9.78 -28.59
N VAL A 267 -4.04 10.60 -28.68
CA VAL A 267 -3.64 11.50 -27.61
C VAL A 267 -3.89 12.95 -28.01
N ILE A 268 -4.49 13.70 -27.09
CA ILE A 268 -4.74 15.13 -27.22
C ILE A 268 -4.02 15.82 -26.06
N ASN A 269 -3.22 16.83 -26.40
CA ASN A 269 -2.57 17.71 -25.43
C ASN A 269 -3.20 19.10 -25.52
N PRO A 270 -4.28 19.38 -24.76
CA PRO A 270 -4.94 20.67 -24.82
C PRO A 270 -4.01 21.77 -24.32
N SER A 271 -4.06 22.92 -24.98
CA SER A 271 -3.47 24.16 -24.46
C SER A 271 -4.09 24.55 -23.12
N PRO A 272 -3.39 25.35 -22.28
CA PRO A 272 -3.96 25.87 -21.03
C PRO A 272 -5.32 26.56 -21.22
N GLU A 273 -5.50 27.27 -22.33
CA GLU A 273 -6.74 27.98 -22.69
C GLU A 273 -7.86 26.99 -23.01
N GLN A 274 -7.60 25.98 -23.86
CA GLN A 274 -8.55 24.91 -24.14
C GLN A 274 -8.92 24.15 -22.87
N LEU A 275 -7.94 23.83 -22.02
CA LEU A 275 -8.19 23.13 -20.76
C LEU A 275 -9.04 23.98 -19.80
N LYS A 276 -8.82 25.30 -19.76
CA LYS A 276 -9.63 26.24 -18.99
C LYS A 276 -11.08 26.27 -19.49
N GLU A 277 -11.27 26.31 -20.80
CA GLU A 277 -12.60 26.25 -21.44
C GLU A 277 -13.31 24.93 -21.12
N MET A 278 -12.67 23.79 -21.35
CA MET A 278 -13.24 22.47 -21.06
C MET A 278 -13.62 22.36 -19.57
N LYS A 279 -12.74 22.80 -18.66
CA LYS A 279 -13.02 22.82 -17.22
C LYS A 279 -14.21 23.71 -16.87
N ALA A 280 -14.42 24.82 -17.59
CA ALA A 280 -15.56 25.69 -17.38
C ALA A 280 -16.88 25.01 -17.79
N LEU A 281 -16.89 24.28 -18.92
CA LEU A 281 -18.06 23.51 -19.39
C LEU A 281 -18.45 22.37 -18.44
N CYS A 282 -17.49 21.84 -17.68
CA CYS A 282 -17.73 20.80 -16.68
C CYS A 282 -18.24 21.31 -15.32
N ARG A 283 -18.26 22.64 -15.10
CA ARG A 283 -18.74 23.21 -13.84
C ARG A 283 -20.28 23.12 -13.77
N PRO A 284 -20.84 22.78 -12.60
CA PRO A 284 -22.26 22.95 -12.35
C PRO A 284 -22.67 24.40 -12.60
N GLN A 285 -23.71 24.60 -13.40
CA GLN A 285 -24.31 25.92 -13.69
C GLN A 285 -25.43 26.26 -12.70
N ARG A 286 -26.02 25.24 -12.07
CA ARG A 286 -27.08 25.37 -11.06
C ARG A 286 -26.80 24.48 -9.85
N MET A 287 -27.28 24.91 -8.68
CA MET A 287 -27.28 24.08 -7.47
C MET A 287 -27.96 22.75 -7.73
N GLY A 288 -27.38 21.65 -7.24
CA GLY A 288 -27.88 20.29 -7.44
C GLY A 288 -27.46 19.63 -8.76
N GLN A 289 -26.88 20.36 -9.72
CA GLN A 289 -26.34 19.73 -10.93
C GLN A 289 -25.03 19.00 -10.61
N PRO A 290 -24.87 17.72 -11.02
CA PRO A 290 -23.64 17.00 -10.79
C PRO A 290 -22.50 17.65 -11.57
N ARG A 291 -21.31 17.69 -10.95
CA ARG A 291 -20.08 18.07 -11.65
C ARG A 291 -19.78 17.05 -12.74
N ARG A 292 -19.42 17.52 -13.94
CA ARG A 292 -19.03 16.66 -15.06
C ARG A 292 -17.54 16.37 -15.05
N ASP A 293 -17.16 15.25 -15.65
CA ASP A 293 -15.78 14.94 -16.00
C ASP A 293 -15.44 15.48 -17.40
N LEU A 294 -14.15 15.69 -17.69
CA LEU A 294 -13.70 16.14 -19.02
C LEU A 294 -13.99 15.09 -20.10
N LEU A 295 -13.96 13.80 -19.75
CA LEU A 295 -14.25 12.72 -20.70
C LEU A 295 -15.73 12.72 -21.15
N GLU A 296 -16.64 13.25 -20.34
CA GLU A 296 -18.05 13.41 -20.75
C GLU A 296 -18.20 14.39 -21.91
N LEU A 297 -17.23 15.28 -22.14
CA LEU A 297 -17.26 16.19 -23.29
C LEU A 297 -17.03 15.47 -24.63
N PHE A 298 -16.46 14.27 -24.62
CA PHE A 298 -16.24 13.42 -25.79
C PHE A 298 -17.31 12.33 -25.95
N HIS A 299 -17.90 11.88 -24.84
CA HIS A 299 -18.97 10.87 -24.87
C HIS A 299 -20.35 11.48 -25.07
N GLY A 300 -20.53 12.74 -24.69
CA GLY A 300 -21.85 13.30 -24.44
C GLY A 300 -22.44 12.82 -23.12
N TRP A 301 -23.62 13.32 -22.78
CA TRP A 301 -24.35 12.94 -21.58
C TRP A 301 -25.85 13.21 -21.73
N ARG A 302 -26.65 12.62 -20.84
CA ARG A 302 -28.06 12.95 -20.72
C ARG A 302 -28.27 13.95 -19.59
N GLU A 303 -29.02 15.00 -19.85
CA GLU A 303 -29.48 15.95 -18.84
C GLU A 303 -30.99 16.06 -18.91
N GLU A 304 -31.66 15.68 -17.83
CA GLU A 304 -33.12 15.53 -17.79
C GLU A 304 -33.58 14.58 -18.92
N ASP A 305 -34.33 15.11 -19.89
CA ASP A 305 -34.84 14.38 -21.05
C ASP A 305 -34.16 14.77 -22.36
N LYS A 306 -32.98 15.41 -22.29
CA LYS A 306 -32.20 15.80 -23.46
C LYS A 306 -30.90 15.03 -23.52
N ASP A 307 -30.67 14.37 -24.65
CA ASP A 307 -29.38 13.81 -24.99
C ASP A 307 -28.50 14.91 -25.56
N ILE A 308 -27.42 15.22 -24.83
CA ILE A 308 -26.41 16.17 -25.24
C ILE A 308 -25.27 15.35 -25.86
N GLY A 309 -25.10 15.50 -27.18
CA GLY A 309 -24.01 14.87 -27.92
C GLY A 309 -22.62 15.38 -27.50
N PRO A 310 -21.55 14.82 -28.08
CA PRO A 310 -20.19 15.26 -27.80
C PRO A 310 -20.01 16.75 -28.12
N LEU A 311 -19.27 17.45 -27.26
CA LEU A 311 -18.87 18.84 -27.50
C LEU A 311 -17.52 18.93 -28.21
N TYR A 312 -16.68 17.92 -28.03
CA TYR A 312 -15.36 17.82 -28.64
C TYR A 312 -15.14 16.48 -29.32
N GLU A 313 -14.30 16.50 -30.35
CA GLU A 313 -13.78 15.33 -31.07
C GLU A 313 -12.30 15.54 -31.41
N PRO A 314 -11.54 14.47 -31.71
CA PRO A 314 -10.24 14.61 -32.36
C PRO A 314 -10.37 15.24 -33.76
N ASP A 315 -9.46 16.13 -34.12
CA ASP A 315 -9.38 16.63 -35.50
C ASP A 315 -8.59 15.66 -36.38
N ASP A 316 -9.29 14.82 -37.15
CA ASP A 316 -8.65 13.85 -38.04
C ASP A 316 -7.95 14.48 -39.25
N SER A 317 -8.20 15.76 -39.54
CA SER A 317 -7.57 16.46 -40.66
C SER A 317 -6.11 16.84 -40.40
N VAL A 318 -5.68 16.81 -39.13
CA VAL A 318 -4.34 17.22 -38.71
C VAL A 318 -3.72 16.14 -37.82
N GLU A 319 -2.48 15.77 -38.09
CA GLU A 319 -1.67 14.93 -37.19
C GLU A 319 -0.53 15.80 -36.65
N LEU A 320 -0.33 15.76 -35.33
CA LEU A 320 0.67 16.55 -34.64
C LEU A 320 1.86 15.68 -34.24
N GLU A 321 2.98 16.33 -33.91
CA GLU A 321 4.09 15.64 -33.26
C GLU A 321 3.76 15.37 -31.79
N TYR A 322 4.32 14.28 -31.25
CA TYR A 322 4.24 13.97 -29.83
C TYR A 322 4.93 15.05 -28.98
N PRO A 323 4.45 15.34 -27.76
CA PRO A 323 5.04 16.38 -26.93
C PRO A 323 6.56 16.22 -26.73
N LYS A 324 7.31 17.25 -27.14
CA LYS A 324 8.76 17.39 -26.86
C LYS A 324 8.99 18.05 -25.51
N ARG A 325 8.52 17.41 -24.43
CA ARG A 325 8.71 17.87 -23.06
C ARG A 325 9.25 16.75 -22.20
N GLU A 326 10.17 17.10 -21.31
CA GLU A 326 10.50 16.22 -20.20
C GLU A 326 9.31 16.16 -19.25
N ILE A 327 8.93 14.94 -18.89
CA ILE A 327 7.91 14.69 -17.88
C ILE A 327 8.51 13.92 -16.72
N THR A 328 7.96 14.12 -15.53
CA THR A 328 8.29 13.27 -14.40
C THR A 328 7.53 11.94 -14.48
N VAL A 329 8.23 10.81 -14.44
CA VAL A 329 7.63 9.47 -14.52
C VAL A 329 7.65 8.72 -13.20
N GLY A 330 8.43 9.18 -12.21
CA GLY A 330 8.49 8.53 -10.92
C GLY A 330 9.50 9.18 -9.97
N ILE A 331 9.62 8.57 -8.79
CA ILE A 331 10.65 8.87 -7.80
C ILE A 331 11.61 7.67 -7.83
N VAL A 332 12.92 7.91 -7.76
CA VAL A 332 13.91 6.83 -7.73
C VAL A 332 13.69 6.01 -6.45
N GLU A 333 13.44 4.72 -6.61
CA GLU A 333 13.51 3.77 -5.50
C GLU A 333 14.98 3.68 -5.07
N ASP A 334 15.25 4.05 -3.82
CA ASP A 334 16.61 4.09 -3.32
C ASP A 334 17.17 2.68 -3.09
N GLU A 335 18.38 2.42 -3.59
CA GLU A 335 19.19 1.23 -3.23
C GLU A 335 19.85 1.38 -1.85
N ASP A 336 19.94 2.60 -1.32
CA ASP A 336 20.50 2.88 0.01
C ASP A 336 19.43 2.73 1.10
N ASP A 337 19.60 1.75 2.00
CA ASP A 337 18.79 1.45 3.22
C ASP A 337 18.58 2.64 4.19
N LYS A 338 19.07 3.84 3.85
CA LYS A 338 18.88 5.05 4.66
C LYS A 338 17.42 5.49 4.60
N PRO A 339 16.77 5.70 5.76
CA PRO A 339 15.41 6.19 5.79
C PRO A 339 15.23 7.51 5.05
N LEU A 340 14.12 7.67 4.33
CA LEU A 340 13.80 8.85 3.52
C LEU A 340 13.89 10.20 4.29
N TRP A 341 13.61 10.19 5.59
CA TRP A 341 13.68 11.40 6.44
C TRP A 341 15.10 11.90 6.76
N LEU A 342 16.15 11.14 6.38
CA LEU A 342 17.55 11.55 6.46
C LEU A 342 18.07 12.17 5.15
N LYS A 343 17.23 12.24 4.10
CA LYS A 343 17.63 12.73 2.78
C LYS A 343 17.09 14.15 2.57
N GLU A 344 17.97 15.05 2.13
CA GLU A 344 17.62 16.46 1.90
C GLU A 344 16.70 16.65 0.67
N GLU A 345 16.79 15.78 -0.35
CA GLU A 345 15.93 15.82 -1.54
C GLU A 345 15.64 14.42 -2.11
N ALA A 346 14.39 14.16 -2.51
CA ALA A 346 14.03 12.96 -3.26
C ALA A 346 14.49 13.07 -4.72
N ARG A 347 15.12 12.02 -5.25
CA ARG A 347 15.55 11.98 -6.65
C ARG A 347 14.37 11.68 -7.56
N ILE A 348 14.12 12.58 -8.52
CA ILE A 348 13.00 12.50 -9.46
C ILE A 348 13.49 11.90 -10.77
N ILE A 349 12.71 10.97 -11.36
CA ILE A 349 12.96 10.42 -12.68
C ILE A 349 12.26 11.29 -13.72
N LYS A 350 13.03 11.99 -14.55
CA LYS A 350 12.54 12.75 -15.70
C LYS A 350 12.90 12.07 -16.99
N VAL A 351 11.97 12.06 -17.93
CA VAL A 351 12.13 11.40 -19.22
C VAL A 351 11.63 12.32 -20.33
N ASP A 352 12.43 12.47 -21.38
CA ASP A 352 11.99 13.09 -22.64
C ASP A 352 11.01 12.16 -23.35
N ILE A 353 9.71 12.42 -23.20
CA ILE A 353 8.66 11.53 -23.65
C ILE A 353 8.58 11.42 -25.18
N SER A 354 9.13 12.39 -25.92
CA SER A 354 9.13 12.36 -27.38
C SER A 354 9.92 11.19 -27.97
N LYS A 355 10.87 10.63 -27.21
CA LYS A 355 11.65 9.45 -27.59
C LYS A 355 10.90 8.13 -27.44
N TYR A 356 9.74 8.17 -26.79
CA TYR A 356 8.96 7.00 -26.42
C TYR A 356 7.53 7.06 -26.99
N GLN A 357 7.33 7.83 -28.07
CA GLN A 357 6.05 7.81 -28.77
C GLN A 357 5.76 6.38 -29.24
N PRO A 358 4.66 5.77 -28.79
CA PRO A 358 4.29 4.43 -29.23
C PRO A 358 3.72 4.49 -30.65
N ASP A 359 4.07 3.53 -31.50
CA ASP A 359 3.57 3.44 -32.89
C ASP A 359 2.04 3.38 -32.99
N CYS A 360 1.38 2.87 -31.94
CA CYS A 360 -0.07 2.77 -31.86
C CYS A 360 -0.79 4.06 -31.47
N VAL A 361 -0.06 5.13 -31.10
CA VAL A 361 -0.64 6.39 -30.61
C VAL A 361 -0.53 7.51 -31.65
N ARG A 362 -1.69 8.07 -32.02
CA ARG A 362 -1.83 9.20 -32.93
C ARG A 362 -2.08 10.49 -32.16
N VAL A 363 -1.32 11.54 -32.44
CA VAL A 363 -1.49 12.84 -31.78
C VAL A 363 -2.41 13.70 -32.62
N ARG A 364 -3.52 14.14 -32.05
CA ARG A 364 -4.54 14.92 -32.76
C ARG A 364 -4.88 16.20 -32.00
N PRO A 365 -5.18 17.32 -32.69
CA PRO A 365 -5.70 18.50 -32.03
C PRO A 365 -7.14 18.28 -31.54
N LEU A 366 -7.52 19.08 -30.55
CA LEU A 366 -8.89 19.14 -30.05
C LEU A 366 -9.76 19.98 -31.01
N LYS A 367 -10.85 19.41 -31.53
CA LYS A 367 -11.85 20.10 -32.35
C LYS A 367 -13.17 20.20 -31.64
N ARG A 368 -13.78 21.40 -31.66
CA ARG A 368 -15.10 21.64 -31.08
C ARG A 368 -16.18 21.42 -32.13
N VAL A 369 -17.13 20.53 -31.85
CA VAL A 369 -18.18 20.12 -32.79
C VAL A 369 -19.53 20.80 -32.55
N ASN A 370 -19.91 21.01 -31.30
CA ASN A 370 -21.20 21.63 -30.96
C ASN A 370 -21.01 23.02 -30.35
N ARG A 371 -21.23 24.08 -31.16
CA ARG A 371 -21.21 25.49 -30.71
C ARG A 371 -22.56 25.98 -30.17
N THR A 372 -23.65 25.26 -30.46
CA THR A 372 -25.03 25.74 -30.31
C THR A 372 -25.58 25.73 -28.88
N ILE A 373 -24.89 25.12 -27.91
CA ILE A 373 -25.39 24.96 -26.53
C ILE A 373 -25.13 26.21 -25.65
N LEU A 374 -24.42 27.23 -26.14
CA LEU A 374 -24.13 28.46 -25.38
C LEU A 374 -25.05 29.65 -25.69
N GLY A 375 -26.14 29.47 -26.45
CA GLY A 375 -27.08 30.55 -26.81
C GLY A 375 -27.98 31.06 -25.68
N GLY A 376 -27.56 30.97 -24.42
CA GLY A 376 -28.38 31.34 -23.25
C GLY A 376 -27.55 31.68 -22.01
N VAL A 377 -26.40 32.33 -22.20
CA VAL A 377 -25.65 33.01 -21.12
C VAL A 377 -25.82 34.50 -21.27
#